data_AF-W9HHT1-F1
#
_entry.id   AF-W9HHT1-F1
#
_cell.length_a   1.000
_cell.length_b   1.000
_cell.length_c   1.000
_cell.angle_alpha   90.00
_cell.angle_beta   90.00
_cell.angle_gamma   90.00
#
_symmetry.space_group_name_H-M   'P 1'
#
loop_
_entity.id
_entity.type
_entity.pdbx_description
1 polymer ?
#
loop_
_entity_poly.entity_id
_entity_poly.type
_entity_poly.pdbx_seq_one_letter_code
_entity_poly.pdbx_strand_id
1 'polypeptide(L)'
;MDDDLCAKCEEKPGDVRCSCGERFCEYCFSKKHLPRNQTHKRGGSKKTETKWNKIKGVVSNIANSFSPASHFQRDETTKWFGLHISSPPGRKDRIATLVETTRFSNLLEESLHFHKRSPKRQYPSICSFVGDTGAGKSTLIRSLILDSEQAFDFNPLDAPVPGAQTGSSAIRSTTGEVNLYLDPSTFGTVAPMFYADCEGLLGTEPLAAEHQTEWARYGQRYLIESKDGKPVDRRTAVKTIYPRFLYIFSDVICYVTRNHRA
;
A
#
# COMPACT_ATOMS: atom_id res chain seq x y z
N MET A 1 -27.32 -14.73 22.75
CA MET A 1 -27.17 -15.78 21.72
C MET A 1 -28.27 -15.49 20.73
N ASP A 2 -28.02 -14.56 19.81
CA ASP A 2 -29.04 -14.14 18.84
C ASP A 2 -28.86 -14.97 17.58
N ASP A 3 -29.98 -15.53 17.11
CA ASP A 3 -30.06 -16.55 16.09
C ASP A 3 -29.45 -16.12 14.75
N ASP A 4 -28.40 -16.81 14.34
CA ASP A 4 -27.73 -16.67 13.04
C ASP A 4 -28.52 -17.33 11.89
N LEU A 5 -29.86 -17.21 11.93
CA LEU A 5 -30.77 -17.83 10.97
C LEU A 5 -31.05 -16.89 9.78
N CYS A 6 -31.43 -17.49 8.65
CA CYS A 6 -31.79 -16.80 7.43
C CYS A 6 -33.07 -15.99 7.64
N ALA A 7 -33.01 -14.67 7.47
CA ALA A 7 -34.13 -13.73 7.58
C ALA A 7 -35.30 -13.97 6.62
N LYS A 8 -35.21 -14.97 5.72
CA LYS A 8 -36.28 -15.32 4.80
C LYS A 8 -36.94 -16.67 5.04
N CYS A 9 -36.17 -17.67 5.47
CA CYS A 9 -36.72 -19.01 5.68
C CYS A 9 -36.65 -19.46 7.13
N GLU A 10 -35.85 -18.81 7.97
CA GLU A 10 -35.69 -19.09 9.41
C GLU A 10 -35.28 -20.54 9.76
N GLU A 11 -35.10 -21.40 8.76
CA GLU A 11 -34.73 -22.82 8.92
C GLU A 11 -33.22 -23.08 8.73
N LYS A 12 -32.51 -22.18 8.05
CA LYS A 12 -31.12 -22.38 7.63
C LYS A 12 -30.23 -21.25 8.17
N PRO A 13 -28.92 -21.51 8.36
CA PRO A 13 -27.96 -20.46 8.70
C PRO A 13 -27.96 -19.29 7.70
N GLY A 14 -27.81 -18.08 8.23
CA GLY A 14 -27.67 -16.82 7.49
C GLY A 14 -26.26 -16.60 6.98
N ASP A 15 -25.79 -17.47 6.08
CA ASP A 15 -24.42 -17.47 5.55
C ASP A 15 -24.08 -16.22 4.71
N VAL A 16 -25.08 -15.60 4.09
CA VAL A 16 -24.93 -14.46 3.18
C VAL A 16 -25.45 -13.18 3.85
N ARG A 17 -24.55 -12.26 4.18
CA ARG A 17 -24.93 -10.91 4.61
C ARG A 17 -25.23 -10.03 3.41
N CYS A 18 -26.42 -9.44 3.38
CA CYS A 18 -26.84 -8.52 2.32
C CYS A 18 -26.52 -7.07 2.67
N SER A 19 -26.35 -6.23 1.65
CA SER A 19 -26.20 -4.77 1.79
C SER A 19 -27.37 -4.06 2.50
N CYS A 20 -28.52 -4.74 2.67
CA CYS A 20 -29.67 -4.23 3.43
C CYS A 20 -29.57 -4.46 4.95
N GLY A 21 -28.54 -5.16 5.42
CA GLY A 21 -28.31 -5.45 6.84
C GLY A 21 -28.69 -6.87 7.27
N GLU A 22 -29.61 -7.51 6.54
CA GLU A 22 -30.13 -8.85 6.83
C GLU A 22 -29.19 -9.99 6.38
N ARG A 23 -29.36 -11.17 7.01
CA ARG A 23 -28.63 -12.39 6.67
C ARG A 23 -29.55 -13.41 5.99
N PHE A 24 -29.06 -14.07 4.95
CA PHE A 24 -29.83 -15.05 4.17
C PHE A 24 -29.00 -16.30 3.93
N CYS A 25 -29.65 -17.45 3.79
CA CYS A 25 -29.00 -18.62 3.19
C CYS A 25 -28.79 -18.39 1.68
N GLU A 26 -27.84 -19.12 1.11
CA GLU A 26 -27.41 -19.00 -0.30
C GLU A 26 -28.58 -19.02 -1.31
N TYR A 27 -29.53 -19.93 -1.09
CA TYR A 27 -30.72 -20.10 -1.91
C TYR A 27 -31.68 -18.91 -1.79
N CYS A 28 -32.00 -18.49 -0.56
CA CYS A 28 -32.90 -17.36 -0.33
C CYS A 28 -32.31 -16.05 -0.87
N PHE A 29 -31.00 -15.85 -0.71
CA PHE A 29 -30.32 -14.68 -1.25
C PHE A 29 -30.44 -14.62 -2.77
N SER A 30 -30.05 -15.69 -3.47
CA SER A 30 -29.93 -15.69 -4.92
C SER A 30 -31.25 -15.83 -5.66
N LYS A 31 -32.19 -16.61 -5.13
CA LYS A 31 -33.43 -16.97 -5.84
C LYS A 31 -34.68 -16.23 -5.35
N LYS A 32 -34.65 -15.69 -4.13
CA LYS A 32 -35.82 -15.00 -3.55
C LYS A 32 -35.57 -13.52 -3.28
N HIS A 33 -34.38 -13.17 -2.81
CA HIS A 33 -34.05 -11.80 -2.42
C HIS A 33 -33.59 -10.93 -3.60
N LEU A 34 -32.53 -11.33 -4.31
CA LEU A 34 -31.97 -10.57 -5.44
C LEU A 34 -32.98 -10.28 -6.57
N PRO A 35 -33.83 -11.22 -7.01
CA PRO A 35 -34.81 -10.93 -8.07
C PRO A 35 -35.80 -9.82 -7.71
N ARG A 36 -36.07 -9.64 -6.41
CA ARG A 36 -36.99 -8.60 -5.90
C ARG A 36 -36.27 -7.32 -5.50
N ASN A 37 -34.95 -7.37 -5.31
CA ASN A 37 -34.13 -6.26 -4.85
C ASN A 37 -32.84 -6.21 -5.69
N GLN A 38 -32.99 -5.82 -6.97
CA GLN A 38 -31.89 -5.88 -7.95
C GLN A 38 -30.70 -4.98 -7.63
N THR A 39 -30.90 -3.95 -6.79
CA THR A 39 -29.85 -3.03 -6.32
C THR A 39 -29.07 -3.57 -5.13
N HIS A 40 -29.53 -4.65 -4.50
CA HIS A 40 -28.87 -5.26 -3.35
C HIS A 40 -27.74 -6.18 -3.81
N LYS A 41 -26.69 -6.30 -2.99
CA LYS A 41 -25.51 -7.11 -3.31
C LYS A 41 -25.01 -7.89 -2.11
N ARG A 42 -24.20 -8.91 -2.39
CA ARG A 42 -23.47 -9.66 -1.36
C ARG A 42 -22.50 -8.72 -0.67
N GLY A 43 -22.57 -8.68 0.65
CA GLY A 43 -21.59 -8.03 1.50
C GLY A 43 -21.87 -6.57 1.85
N GLY A 44 -21.31 -6.21 3.01
CA GLY A 44 -21.04 -4.86 3.50
C GLY A 44 -22.21 -4.13 4.17
N SER A 45 -22.06 -3.78 5.45
CA SER A 45 -22.86 -2.68 6.02
C SER A 45 -22.56 -1.38 5.25
N LYS A 46 -23.43 -0.36 5.33
CA LYS A 46 -23.14 1.00 4.80
C LYS A 46 -21.76 1.51 5.25
N LYS A 47 -21.31 1.13 6.47
CA LYS A 47 -19.97 1.44 7.00
C LYS A 47 -18.87 0.74 6.20
N THR A 48 -19.04 -0.54 5.85
CA THR A 48 -18.07 -1.33 5.06
C THR A 48 -17.93 -0.79 3.64
N GLU A 49 -19.03 -0.40 3.00
CA GLU A 49 -19.00 0.21 1.67
C GLU A 49 -18.36 1.60 1.68
N THR A 50 -18.65 2.40 2.72
CA THR A 50 -17.99 3.70 2.92
C THR A 50 -16.48 3.53 3.14
N LYS A 51 -16.07 2.55 3.96
CA LYS A 51 -14.65 2.19 4.15
C LYS A 51 -14.00 1.76 2.84
N TRP A 52 -14.65 0.89 2.07
CA TRP A 52 -14.15 0.44 0.78
C TRP A 52 -14.01 1.57 -0.24
N ASN A 53 -14.93 2.53 -0.25
CA ASN A 53 -14.84 3.72 -1.09
C ASN A 53 -13.66 4.63 -0.67
N LYS A 54 -13.34 4.74 0.63
CA LYS A 54 -12.13 5.42 1.11
C LYS A 54 -10.84 4.72 0.67
N ILE A 55 -10.83 3.39 0.75
CA ILE A 55 -9.69 2.55 0.33
C ILE A 55 -9.47 2.69 -1.18
N LYS A 56 -10.53 2.64 -1.98
CA LYS A 56 -10.46 2.81 -3.44
C LYS A 56 -10.22 4.26 -3.90
N GLY A 57 -10.24 5.24 -2.99
CA GLY A 57 -10.11 6.65 -3.36
C GLY A 57 -11.35 7.25 -4.03
N VAL A 58 -12.52 6.59 -3.95
CA VAL A 58 -13.79 6.98 -4.59
C VAL A 58 -14.55 8.03 -3.76
N VAL A 59 -13.98 8.56 -2.67
CA VAL A 59 -14.64 9.62 -1.90
C VAL A 59 -14.70 10.88 -2.76
N SER A 60 -15.93 11.26 -3.11
CA SER A 60 -16.37 12.37 -3.95
C SER A 60 -15.84 13.76 -3.59
N ASN A 61 -15.01 13.89 -2.55
CA ASN A 61 -14.39 15.16 -2.13
C ASN A 61 -12.85 15.19 -2.28
N ILE A 62 -12.18 14.05 -2.50
CA ILE A 62 -10.72 14.02 -2.74
C ILE A 62 -10.41 14.18 -4.24
N ALA A 63 -11.33 13.77 -5.11
CA ALA A 63 -11.20 13.93 -6.56
C ALA A 63 -11.26 15.39 -7.05
N ASN A 64 -11.82 16.31 -6.25
CA ASN A 64 -11.99 17.73 -6.64
C ASN A 64 -10.95 18.68 -6.04
N SER A 65 -10.04 18.23 -5.19
CA SER A 65 -9.15 19.13 -4.43
C SER A 65 -7.65 18.94 -4.67
N PHE A 66 -7.20 17.84 -5.27
CA PHE A 66 -5.77 17.58 -5.45
C PHE A 66 -5.45 17.08 -6.87
N SER A 67 -4.56 17.81 -7.55
CA SER A 67 -4.05 17.41 -8.86
C SER A 67 -3.24 16.11 -8.73
N PRO A 68 -3.21 15.23 -9.76
CA PRO A 68 -2.36 14.05 -9.77
C PRO A 68 -0.89 14.34 -9.38
N ALA A 69 -0.37 15.49 -9.79
CA ALA A 69 0.99 15.95 -9.44
C ALA A 69 1.21 16.11 -7.92
N SER A 70 0.23 16.65 -7.20
CA SER A 70 0.33 16.81 -5.73
C SER A 70 0.30 15.47 -4.98
N HIS A 71 -0.37 14.45 -5.54
CA HIS A 71 -0.33 13.10 -5.00
C HIS A 71 1.04 12.43 -5.19
N PHE A 72 1.69 12.63 -6.34
CA PHE A 72 3.03 12.10 -6.58
C PHE A 72 4.10 12.77 -5.72
N GLN A 73 3.97 14.07 -5.43
CA GLN A 73 4.85 14.79 -4.51
C GLN A 73 4.71 14.31 -3.05
N ARG A 74 3.49 14.00 -2.59
CA ARG A 74 3.29 13.36 -1.28
C ARG A 74 3.83 11.94 -1.22
N ASP A 75 3.80 11.20 -2.32
CA ASP A 75 4.39 9.86 -2.35
C ASP A 75 5.92 9.91 -2.17
N GLU A 76 6.59 10.97 -2.64
CA GLU A 76 8.04 11.15 -2.44
C GLU A 76 8.45 11.21 -0.96
N THR A 77 7.65 11.84 -0.10
CA THR A 77 7.99 11.94 1.34
C THR A 77 7.89 10.60 2.05
N THR A 78 7.25 9.61 1.43
CA THR A 78 7.11 8.25 1.97
C THR A 78 8.20 7.29 1.48
N LYS A 79 9.08 7.72 0.56
CA LYS A 79 10.19 6.91 0.06
C LYS A 79 11.16 6.59 1.18
N TRP A 80 11.52 5.32 1.29
CA TRP A 80 12.57 4.86 2.20
C TRP A 80 13.89 4.68 1.47
N PHE A 81 13.91 3.88 0.39
CA PHE A 81 15.09 3.76 -0.44
C PHE A 81 14.72 3.40 -1.88
N GLY A 82 15.67 3.61 -2.80
CA GLY A 82 15.48 3.30 -4.21
C GLY A 82 16.74 3.41 -5.05
N LEU A 83 16.63 3.08 -6.33
CA LEU A 83 17.71 3.19 -7.29
C LEU A 83 17.66 4.55 -7.99
N HIS A 84 18.78 5.27 -7.97
CA HIS A 84 18.99 6.45 -8.79
C HIS A 84 20.05 6.17 -9.86
N ILE A 85 19.72 6.42 -11.12
CA ILE A 85 20.65 6.29 -12.24
C ILE A 85 20.96 7.69 -12.75
N SER A 86 22.25 8.04 -12.76
CA SER A 86 22.73 9.32 -13.29
C SER A 86 23.66 9.08 -14.48
N SER A 87 23.68 10.03 -15.41
CA SER A 87 24.65 10.08 -16.51
C SER A 87 25.39 11.42 -16.39
N PRO A 88 26.61 11.44 -15.81
CA PRO A 88 27.37 12.67 -15.63
C PRO A 88 27.61 13.36 -16.98
N PRO A 89 27.59 14.71 -17.03
CA PRO A 89 27.91 15.44 -18.26
C PRO A 89 29.29 15.01 -18.81
N GLY A 90 29.34 14.63 -20.08
CA GLY A 90 30.59 14.23 -20.75
C GLY A 90 31.01 12.76 -20.56
N ARG A 91 30.26 11.94 -19.79
CA ARG A 91 30.44 10.48 -19.74
C ARG A 91 29.20 9.77 -20.30
N LYS A 92 29.42 8.73 -21.12
CA LYS A 92 28.33 7.82 -21.56
C LYS A 92 27.99 6.77 -20.49
N ASP A 93 28.80 6.69 -19.44
CA ASP A 93 28.67 5.66 -18.41
C ASP A 93 27.54 6.02 -17.45
N ARG A 94 26.59 5.09 -17.29
CA ARG A 94 25.50 5.22 -16.32
C ARG A 94 26.00 4.82 -14.95
N ILE A 95 25.90 5.71 -13.98
CA ILE A 95 26.24 5.43 -12.58
C ILE A 95 24.95 5.10 -11.83
N ALA A 96 24.90 3.90 -11.27
CA ALA A 96 23.78 3.43 -10.47
C ALA A 96 24.11 3.58 -8.98
N THR A 97 23.26 4.29 -8.23
CA THR A 97 23.41 4.47 -6.79
C THR A 97 22.14 4.03 -6.08
N LEU A 98 22.27 3.27 -4.98
CA LEU A 98 21.20 3.11 -4.02
C LEU A 98 21.09 4.41 -3.23
N VAL A 99 19.89 4.94 -3.11
CA VAL A 99 19.62 6.15 -2.34
C VAL A 99 18.71 5.81 -1.19
N GLU A 100 19.14 6.09 0.02
CA GLU A 100 18.40 5.93 1.27
C GLU A 100 17.96 7.30 1.79
N THR A 101 16.70 7.46 2.11
CA THR A 101 16.16 8.69 2.71
C THR A 101 16.16 8.60 4.25
N THR A 102 15.86 9.70 4.92
CA THR A 102 15.67 9.75 6.37
C THR A 102 14.29 9.24 6.84
N ARG A 103 13.47 8.66 5.94
CA ARG A 103 12.09 8.27 6.29
C ARG A 103 12.02 7.31 7.47
N PHE A 104 12.86 6.28 7.49
CA PHE A 104 12.84 5.30 8.57
C PHE A 104 13.24 5.92 9.91
N SER A 105 14.35 6.68 9.95
CA SER A 105 14.79 7.37 11.17
C SER A 105 13.75 8.36 11.68
N ASN A 106 13.12 9.13 10.79
CA ASN A 106 12.08 10.10 11.17
C ASN A 106 10.87 9.39 11.78
N LEU A 107 10.40 8.29 11.19
CA LEU A 107 9.27 7.53 11.75
C LEU A 107 9.58 6.95 13.14
N LEU A 108 10.82 6.53 13.38
CA LEU A 108 11.24 6.06 14.71
C LEU A 108 11.24 7.21 15.73
N GLU A 109 11.79 8.37 15.36
CA GLU A 109 11.82 9.55 16.22
C GLU A 109 10.39 10.05 16.53
N GLU A 110 9.54 10.14 15.51
CA GLU A 110 8.14 10.51 15.66
C GLU A 110 7.38 9.52 16.56
N SER A 111 7.62 8.21 16.42
CA SER A 111 7.00 7.19 17.27
C SER A 111 7.42 7.33 18.73
N LEU A 112 8.70 7.60 19.01
CA LEU A 112 9.20 7.82 20.38
C LEU A 112 8.51 9.01 21.07
N HIS A 113 8.04 9.99 20.29
CA HIS A 113 7.44 11.22 20.78
C HIS A 113 5.93 11.33 20.52
N PHE A 114 5.30 10.30 19.96
CA PHE A 114 3.91 10.34 19.52
C PHE A 114 2.92 10.64 20.65
N HIS A 115 3.14 10.06 21.83
CA HIS A 115 2.35 10.32 23.03
C HIS A 115 3.25 10.72 24.18
N LYS A 116 2.71 11.51 25.13
CA LYS A 116 3.43 11.85 26.38
C LYS A 116 3.92 10.62 27.16
N ARG A 117 3.27 9.48 26.96
CA ARG A 117 3.58 8.20 27.60
C ARG A 117 4.23 7.19 26.66
N SER A 118 4.63 7.58 25.45
CA SER A 118 5.37 6.71 24.54
C SER A 118 6.60 6.13 25.25
N PRO A 119 6.86 4.82 25.17
CA PRO A 119 8.04 4.21 25.76
C PRO A 119 9.31 4.80 25.15
N LYS A 120 10.29 5.18 26.00
CA LYS A 120 11.60 5.68 25.54
C LYS A 120 12.44 4.63 24.81
N ARG A 121 12.09 3.36 24.94
CA ARG A 121 12.70 2.23 24.24
C ARG A 121 11.60 1.52 23.47
N GLN A 122 11.75 1.45 22.15
CA GLN A 122 10.83 0.79 21.24
C GLN A 122 11.58 -0.29 20.44
N TYR A 123 10.85 -1.32 20.02
CA TYR A 123 11.33 -2.43 19.21
C TYR A 123 10.53 -2.44 17.89
N PRO A 124 10.91 -1.61 16.92
CA PRO A 124 10.16 -1.45 15.68
C PRO A 124 10.17 -2.74 14.86
N SER A 125 9.07 -2.98 14.14
CA SER A 125 8.93 -4.11 13.23
C SER A 125 8.56 -3.65 11.82
N ILE A 126 9.07 -4.33 10.80
CA ILE A 126 8.78 -4.05 9.39
C ILE A 126 8.04 -5.24 8.76
N CYS A 127 6.87 -4.96 8.21
CA CYS A 127 6.08 -5.87 7.37
C CYS A 127 6.14 -5.40 5.91
N SER A 128 6.79 -6.18 5.06
CA SER A 128 7.06 -5.80 3.67
C SER A 128 6.14 -6.50 2.68
N PHE A 129 5.57 -5.74 1.75
CA PHE A 129 4.70 -6.25 0.70
C PHE A 129 5.45 -6.29 -0.62
N VAL A 130 5.59 -7.50 -1.17
CA VAL A 130 6.30 -7.79 -2.41
C VAL A 130 5.40 -8.58 -3.37
N GLY A 131 5.68 -8.55 -4.66
CA GLY A 131 4.86 -9.23 -5.67
C GLY A 131 4.71 -8.40 -6.95
N ASP A 132 3.99 -8.94 -7.92
CA ASP A 132 3.90 -8.34 -9.26
C ASP A 132 3.22 -6.96 -9.25
N THR A 133 3.51 -6.18 -10.30
CA THR A 133 2.85 -4.89 -10.51
C THR A 133 1.35 -5.09 -10.67
N GLY A 134 0.59 -4.27 -9.95
CA GLY A 134 -0.87 -4.36 -9.93
C GLY A 134 -1.43 -5.61 -9.25
N ALA A 135 -0.66 -6.35 -8.44
CA ALA A 135 -1.17 -7.42 -7.60
C ALA A 135 -2.04 -6.94 -6.41
N GLY A 136 -2.03 -5.63 -6.13
CA GLY A 136 -2.85 -5.02 -5.08
C GLY A 136 -2.11 -4.69 -3.78
N LYS A 137 -0.77 -4.73 -3.77
CA LYS A 137 0.10 -4.44 -2.60
C LYS A 137 -0.25 -3.11 -1.91
N SER A 138 -0.14 -2.01 -2.65
CA SER A 138 -0.46 -0.66 -2.18
C SER A 138 -1.92 -0.54 -1.68
N THR A 139 -2.86 -1.23 -2.33
CA THR A 139 -4.26 -1.27 -1.91
C THR A 139 -4.44 -2.02 -0.58
N LEU A 140 -3.71 -3.12 -0.37
CA LEU A 140 -3.73 -3.88 0.88
C LEU A 140 -3.17 -3.04 2.03
N ILE A 141 -1.98 -2.44 1.85
CA ILE A 141 -1.38 -1.56 2.86
C ILE A 141 -2.32 -0.40 3.20
N ARG A 142 -2.88 0.27 2.17
CA ARG A 142 -3.86 1.34 2.37
C ARG A 142 -5.09 0.86 3.13
N SER A 143 -5.55 -0.37 2.88
CA SER A 143 -6.67 -0.96 3.62
C SER A 143 -6.32 -1.17 5.10
N LEU A 144 -5.13 -1.69 5.41
CA LEU A 144 -4.69 -1.89 6.79
C LEU A 144 -4.62 -0.57 7.54
N ILE A 145 -4.01 0.44 6.93
CA ILE A 145 -3.88 1.79 7.50
C ILE A 145 -5.26 2.42 7.75
N LEU A 146 -6.17 2.37 6.78
CA LEU A 146 -7.49 3.01 6.88
C LEU A 146 -8.51 2.23 7.70
N ASP A 147 -8.27 0.94 7.97
CA ASP A 147 -9.14 0.15 8.84
C ASP A 147 -8.86 0.43 10.33
N SER A 148 -7.67 0.92 10.66
CA SER A 148 -7.32 1.32 12.02
C SER A 148 -8.22 2.46 12.52
N GLU A 149 -8.75 2.31 13.74
CA GLU A 149 -9.53 3.35 14.40
C GLU A 149 -8.69 4.60 14.71
N GLN A 150 -7.37 4.42 14.92
CA GLN A 150 -6.41 5.50 15.19
C GLN A 150 -5.96 6.24 13.92
N ALA A 151 -6.39 5.80 12.73
CA ALA A 151 -6.05 6.46 11.47
C ALA A 151 -6.49 7.94 11.41
N PHE A 152 -7.52 8.31 12.18
CA PHE A 152 -8.03 9.68 12.25
C PHE A 152 -7.11 10.64 13.03
N ASP A 153 -6.23 10.12 13.88
CA ASP A 153 -5.29 10.92 14.67
C ASP A 153 -4.10 11.43 13.83
N PHE A 154 -3.91 10.86 12.64
CA PHE A 154 -2.88 11.25 11.70
C PHE A 154 -3.50 12.16 10.63
N ASN A 155 -3.21 13.47 10.70
CA ASN A 155 -3.61 14.42 9.67
C ASN A 155 -2.42 15.30 9.24
N PRO A 156 -1.94 15.15 7.99
CA PRO A 156 -2.43 14.25 6.96
C PRO A 156 -1.97 12.80 7.18
N LEU A 157 -2.88 11.84 7.01
CA LEU A 157 -2.53 10.41 7.03
C LEU A 157 -1.76 10.06 5.75
N ASP A 158 -0.59 9.46 5.92
CA ASP A 158 0.18 8.90 4.82
C ASP A 158 -0.30 7.48 4.53
N ALA A 159 -0.73 7.25 3.29
CA ALA A 159 -1.09 5.94 2.81
C ALA A 159 -0.79 5.86 1.31
N PRO A 160 -0.48 4.67 0.77
CA PRO A 160 -0.20 4.51 -0.65
C PRO A 160 -1.31 5.08 -1.53
N VAL A 161 -0.93 5.69 -2.66
CA VAL A 161 -1.89 6.13 -3.67
C VAL A 161 -2.37 4.90 -4.45
N PRO A 162 -3.69 4.62 -4.51
CA PRO A 162 -4.20 3.49 -5.29
C PRO A 162 -3.80 3.62 -6.76
N GLY A 163 -3.28 2.54 -7.34
CA GLY A 163 -3.04 2.46 -8.78
C GLY A 163 -4.34 2.48 -9.59
N ALA A 164 -4.26 2.94 -10.84
CA ALA A 164 -5.39 2.87 -11.77
C ALA A 164 -5.84 1.41 -11.93
N GLN A 165 -7.13 1.12 -11.75
CA GLN A 165 -7.65 -0.25 -11.78
C GLN A 165 -7.99 -0.73 -13.20
N THR A 166 -8.02 0.17 -14.19
CA THR A 166 -8.43 -0.10 -15.57
C THR A 166 -7.58 0.67 -16.57
N GLY A 167 -7.39 0.12 -17.77
CA GLY A 167 -6.69 0.78 -18.88
C GLY A 167 -5.17 0.56 -18.89
N SER A 168 -4.47 1.21 -19.83
CA SER A 168 -3.00 1.12 -19.98
C SER A 168 -2.22 1.60 -18.74
N SER A 169 -2.82 2.48 -17.94
CA SER A 169 -2.27 2.96 -16.66
C SER A 169 -2.32 1.91 -15.53
N ALA A 170 -3.10 0.83 -15.66
CA ALA A 170 -3.16 -0.26 -14.67
C ALA A 170 -1.93 -1.21 -14.74
N ILE A 171 -1.16 -1.11 -15.82
CA ILE A 171 0.05 -1.89 -16.07
C ILE A 171 1.31 -1.12 -15.59
N ARG A 172 1.20 0.21 -15.39
CA ARG A 172 2.28 1.05 -14.87
C ARG A 172 2.31 0.99 -13.34
N SER A 173 3.49 0.76 -12.76
CA SER A 173 3.69 0.89 -11.32
C SER A 173 3.43 2.34 -10.90
N THR A 174 2.54 2.55 -9.92
CA THR A 174 2.22 3.88 -9.38
C THR A 174 3.23 4.37 -8.36
N THR A 175 3.87 3.45 -7.64
CA THR A 175 5.01 3.70 -6.75
C THR A 175 6.28 3.28 -7.47
N GLY A 176 7.24 4.19 -7.60
CA GLY A 176 8.61 3.84 -7.91
C GLY A 176 9.38 3.61 -6.62
N GLU A 177 10.30 2.64 -6.61
CA GLU A 177 11.19 2.33 -5.47
C GLU A 177 10.50 1.57 -4.30
N VAL A 178 10.98 1.81 -3.06
CA VAL A 178 10.42 1.25 -1.83
C VAL A 178 9.94 2.39 -0.93
N ASN A 179 8.65 2.38 -0.60
CA ASN A 179 8.02 3.33 0.32
C ASN A 179 7.81 2.68 1.70
N LEU A 180 7.74 3.50 2.74
CA LEU A 180 7.53 3.06 4.12
C LEU A 180 6.45 3.89 4.82
N TYR A 181 5.44 3.19 5.35
CA TYR A 181 4.27 3.76 6.02
C TYR A 181 4.21 3.26 7.46
N LEU A 182 3.66 4.07 8.35
CA LEU A 182 3.38 3.64 9.72
C LEU A 182 2.08 2.84 9.79
N ASP A 183 2.00 1.93 10.75
CA ASP A 183 0.75 1.35 11.18
C ASP A 183 0.12 2.22 12.30
N PRO A 184 -1.04 2.86 12.06
CA PRO A 184 -1.61 3.77 13.05
C PRO A 184 -1.96 3.08 14.37
N SER A 185 -2.21 1.77 14.37
CA SER A 185 -2.66 1.04 15.57
C SER A 185 -1.54 0.75 16.57
N THR A 186 -0.30 0.67 16.10
CA THR A 186 0.88 0.33 16.91
C THR A 186 1.86 1.49 17.07
N PHE A 187 1.67 2.59 16.36
CA PHE A 187 2.55 3.75 16.44
C PHE A 187 2.59 4.35 17.86
N GLY A 188 3.77 4.72 18.34
CA GLY A 188 3.96 5.21 19.70
C GLY A 188 3.94 4.15 20.81
N THR A 189 3.68 2.89 20.48
CA THR A 189 3.73 1.78 21.45
C THR A 189 5.16 1.28 21.66
N VAL A 190 5.34 0.23 22.48
CA VAL A 190 6.66 -0.41 22.68
C VAL A 190 7.17 -1.13 21.43
N ALA A 191 6.29 -1.46 20.48
CA ALA A 191 6.63 -2.19 19.27
C ALA A 191 5.86 -1.61 18.07
N PRO A 192 6.26 -0.42 17.57
CA PRO A 192 5.61 0.18 16.41
C PRO A 192 5.86 -0.66 15.16
N MET A 193 4.82 -0.85 14.34
CA MET A 193 4.91 -1.55 13.07
C MET A 193 4.94 -0.57 11.89
N PHE A 194 5.72 -0.92 10.87
CA PHE A 194 5.81 -0.19 9.62
C PHE A 194 5.49 -1.13 8.43
N TYR A 195 4.79 -0.60 7.43
CA TYR A 195 4.48 -1.29 6.19
C TYR A 195 5.39 -0.79 5.08
N ALA A 196 6.18 -1.69 4.49
CA ALA A 196 6.97 -1.36 3.29
C ALA A 196 6.21 -1.76 2.02
N ASP A 197 6.02 -0.83 1.10
CA ASP A 197 5.45 -1.09 -0.23
C ASP A 197 6.58 -1.12 -1.27
N CYS A 198 6.84 -2.30 -1.84
CA CYS A 198 7.86 -2.48 -2.84
C CYS A 198 7.31 -2.31 -4.26
N GLU A 199 8.08 -1.69 -5.15
CA GLU A 199 7.80 -1.72 -6.59
C GLU A 199 7.61 -3.16 -7.11
N GLY A 200 6.69 -3.34 -8.06
CA GLY A 200 6.36 -4.65 -8.61
C GLY A 200 7.35 -5.17 -9.67
N LEU A 201 7.58 -6.49 -9.65
CA LEU A 201 8.62 -7.21 -10.41
C LEU A 201 8.50 -7.17 -11.96
N LEU A 202 7.30 -6.88 -12.47
CA LEU A 202 6.95 -6.93 -13.90
C LEU A 202 6.42 -5.60 -14.44
N GLY A 203 6.56 -4.51 -13.68
CA GLY A 203 6.17 -3.17 -14.13
C GLY A 203 7.06 -2.66 -15.27
N THR A 204 6.46 -1.86 -16.16
CA THR A 204 7.21 -0.92 -17.01
C THR A 204 7.75 0.24 -16.17
N GLU A 205 8.55 1.15 -16.75
CA GLU A 205 9.00 2.34 -16.02
C GLU A 205 7.81 3.04 -15.33
N PRO A 206 7.89 3.25 -13.99
CA PRO A 206 6.77 3.81 -13.25
C PRO A 206 6.49 5.22 -13.74
N LEU A 207 5.20 5.57 -13.80
CA LEU A 207 4.75 6.92 -14.16
C LEU A 207 5.33 7.97 -13.19
N ALA A 208 5.65 7.54 -11.97
CA ALA A 208 6.32 8.33 -10.95
C ALA A 208 7.79 8.67 -11.28
N ALA A 209 8.50 7.88 -12.10
CA ALA A 209 9.88 8.19 -12.48
C ALA A 209 10.01 9.48 -13.32
N GLU A 210 8.92 9.89 -13.99
CA GLU A 210 8.85 11.13 -14.77
C GLU A 210 8.69 12.37 -13.87
N HIS A 211 8.30 12.19 -12.60
CA HIS A 211 7.95 13.29 -11.69
C HIS A 211 8.69 13.26 -10.34
N GLN A 212 9.32 12.15 -9.94
CA GLN A 212 9.97 11.96 -8.65
C GLN A 212 11.49 12.12 -8.72
N THR A 213 11.95 13.36 -8.90
CA THR A 213 13.38 13.69 -9.08
C THR A 213 14.04 14.26 -7.82
N GLU A 214 13.26 14.74 -6.85
CA GLU A 214 13.78 15.52 -5.73
C GLU A 214 14.24 14.64 -4.55
N TRP A 215 13.50 13.57 -4.22
CA TRP A 215 13.88 12.67 -3.11
C TRP A 215 15.32 12.15 -3.20
N ALA A 216 15.81 11.87 -4.42
CA ALA A 216 17.14 11.34 -4.66
C ALA A 216 18.27 12.37 -4.46
N ARG A 217 17.95 13.65 -4.32
CA ARG A 217 18.91 14.73 -4.04
C ARG A 217 19.28 14.81 -2.56
N TYR A 218 18.36 14.45 -1.67
CA TYR A 218 18.54 14.61 -0.23
C TYR A 218 18.90 13.31 0.49
N GLY A 219 18.77 12.17 -0.17
CA GLY A 219 19.12 10.87 0.40
C GLY A 219 20.63 10.57 0.39
N GLN A 220 21.04 9.73 1.33
CA GLN A 220 22.39 9.15 1.37
C GLN A 220 22.58 8.21 0.19
N ARG A 221 23.75 8.29 -0.47
CA ARG A 221 24.02 7.61 -1.74
C ARG A 221 25.09 6.53 -1.57
N TYR A 222 24.79 5.33 -2.03
CA TYR A 222 25.70 4.19 -2.03
C TYR A 222 25.90 3.72 -3.48
N LEU A 223 27.14 3.69 -3.94
CA LEU A 223 27.45 3.19 -5.28
C LEU A 223 27.09 1.71 -5.39
N ILE A 224 26.40 1.32 -6.46
CA ILE A 224 26.12 -0.09 -6.74
C ILE A 224 26.88 -0.50 -8.00
N GLU A 225 27.78 -1.45 -7.83
CA GLU A 225 28.49 -2.09 -8.93
C GLU A 225 27.95 -3.51 -9.14
N SER A 226 27.75 -3.90 -10.39
CA SER A 226 27.48 -5.30 -10.71
C SER A 226 28.78 -6.10 -10.67
N LYS A 227 28.69 -7.35 -10.20
CA LYS A 227 29.81 -8.32 -10.26
C LYS A 227 30.35 -8.53 -11.67
N ASP A 228 29.52 -8.33 -12.69
CA ASP A 228 29.87 -8.53 -14.10
C ASP A 228 30.37 -7.24 -14.79
N GLY A 229 30.59 -6.15 -14.04
CA GLY A 229 30.99 -4.85 -14.57
C GLY A 229 29.91 -4.11 -15.37
N LYS A 230 28.69 -4.67 -15.47
CA LYS A 230 27.55 -4.03 -16.13
C LYS A 230 26.85 -3.02 -15.20
N PRO A 231 26.41 -1.85 -15.69
CA PRO A 231 25.60 -0.94 -14.90
C PRO A 231 24.32 -1.63 -14.41
N VAL A 232 23.99 -1.46 -13.13
CA VAL A 232 22.73 -1.95 -12.56
C VAL A 232 21.59 -1.12 -13.12
N ASP A 233 20.66 -1.78 -13.80
CA ASP A 233 19.42 -1.16 -14.27
C ASP A 233 18.29 -1.29 -13.24
N ARG A 234 17.22 -0.50 -13.44
CA ARG A 234 16.03 -0.52 -12.57
C ARG A 234 15.43 -1.92 -12.47
N ARG A 235 15.38 -2.66 -13.60
CA ARG A 235 14.83 -4.01 -13.65
C ARG A 235 15.60 -4.96 -12.73
N THR A 236 16.91 -4.86 -12.71
CA THR A 236 17.79 -5.63 -11.82
C THR A 236 17.56 -5.21 -10.37
N ALA A 237 17.45 -3.91 -10.09
CA ALA A 237 17.19 -3.43 -8.73
C ALA A 237 15.85 -3.95 -8.16
N VAL A 238 14.76 -3.83 -8.92
CA VAL A 238 13.43 -4.31 -8.49
C VAL A 238 13.40 -5.83 -8.33
N LYS A 239 14.06 -6.59 -9.22
CA LYS A 239 14.05 -8.05 -9.17
C LYS A 239 14.99 -8.68 -8.15
N THR A 240 16.06 -7.97 -7.79
CA THR A 240 17.15 -8.58 -7.01
C THR A 240 17.54 -7.75 -5.80
N ILE A 241 17.70 -6.43 -5.93
CA ILE A 241 18.20 -5.59 -4.85
C ILE A 241 17.11 -5.36 -3.81
N TYR A 242 15.95 -4.81 -4.20
CA TYR A 242 14.90 -4.48 -3.22
C TYR A 242 14.43 -5.70 -2.44
N PRO A 243 14.14 -6.85 -3.06
CA PRO A 243 13.79 -8.04 -2.31
C PRO A 243 14.87 -8.42 -1.31
N ARG A 244 16.16 -8.41 -1.68
CA ARG A 244 17.26 -8.79 -0.77
C ARG A 244 17.36 -7.87 0.44
N PHE A 245 17.21 -6.57 0.27
CA PHE A 245 17.15 -5.63 1.39
C PHE A 245 15.92 -5.92 2.27
N LEU A 246 14.74 -6.06 1.68
CA LEU A 246 13.52 -6.35 2.43
C LEU A 246 13.61 -7.70 3.17
N TYR A 247 14.25 -8.73 2.59
CA TYR A 247 14.49 -10.01 3.27
C TYR A 247 15.36 -9.91 4.51
N ILE A 248 16.26 -8.91 4.58
CA ILE A 248 17.16 -8.72 5.71
C ILE A 248 16.48 -7.89 6.81
N PHE A 249 15.73 -6.85 6.42
CA PHE A 249 15.21 -5.85 7.36
C PHE A 249 13.76 -6.10 7.80
N SER A 250 13.05 -7.05 7.21
CA SER A 250 11.65 -7.31 7.55
C SER A 250 11.51 -8.48 8.52
N ASP A 251 10.64 -8.32 9.51
CA ASP A 251 10.19 -9.43 10.36
C ASP A 251 9.14 -10.28 9.61
N VAL A 252 8.36 -9.65 8.73
CA VAL A 252 7.30 -10.29 7.96
C VAL A 252 7.38 -9.89 6.50
N ILE A 253 7.23 -10.85 5.59
CA ILE A 253 7.16 -10.61 4.15
C ILE A 253 5.85 -11.17 3.60
N CYS A 254 5.01 -10.28 3.09
CA CYS A 254 3.75 -10.58 2.44
C CYS A 254 3.96 -10.63 0.93
N TYR A 255 3.99 -11.83 0.36
CA TYR A 255 4.02 -12.01 -1.10
C TYR A 255 2.59 -11.96 -1.66
N VAL A 256 2.28 -10.90 -2.42
CA VAL A 256 0.95 -10.62 -2.94
C VAL A 256 0.84 -11.09 -4.39
N THR A 257 -0.11 -11.97 -4.67
CA THR A 257 -0.41 -12.51 -6.00
C THR A 257 -1.77 -12.08 -6.49
N ARG A 258 -1.92 -11.91 -7.82
CA ARG A 258 -3.25 -11.82 -8.43
C ARG A 258 -3.94 -13.18 -8.36
N ASN A 259 -5.22 -13.18 -8.00
CA ASN A 259 -6.02 -14.37 -8.09
C ASN A 259 -6.45 -14.57 -9.55
N HIS A 260 -5.88 -15.55 -10.25
CA HIS A 260 -6.16 -15.82 -11.67
C HIS A 260 -7.58 -16.38 -11.93
N ARG A 261 -8.39 -16.59 -10.88
CA ARG A 261 -9.73 -17.21 -10.95
C ARG A 261 -10.91 -16.23 -10.80
N ALA A 262 -10.69 -14.92 -10.94
CA ALA A 262 -11.74 -13.91 -10.90
C ALA A 262 -11.90 -13.19 -12.24
#